data_AF-A0A7S2YZV3-F1
#
_entry.id   AF-A0A7S2YZV3-F1
#
_cell.length_a   1.000
_cell.length_b   1.000
_cell.length_c   1.000
_cell.angle_alpha   90.00
_cell.angle_beta   90.00
_cell.angle_gamma   90.00
#
_symmetry.space_group_name_H-M   'P 1'
#
loop_
_entity.id
_entity.type
_entity.pdbx_description
1 polymer ?
#
loop_
_entity_poly.entity_id
_entity_poly.type
_entity_poly.pdbx_seq_one_letter_code
_entity_poly.pdbx_strand_id
1 'polypeptide(L)'
;RKKARPQPASRFVVATTLKLRSKDADAVALVQGSAMRLRSHFDASTVFRAASDDEDARSCVPEEVRESLGWIVKDLRDDWRGCVLVASTFGSLVGKQQQEEDAVDFSEPRDADVASEEARLVIRAIERLGLDSCWEWRPMLDGPKMMEVLGMEKPGKELGLAMRRAAGWQYRFPDGTEEELVKWIKADQGQQQQ
;
A
#
# COMPACT_ATOMS: atom_id res chain seq x y z
N ARG A 1 -12.68 39.41 0.04
CA ARG A 1 -12.42 38.26 0.95
C ARG A 1 -12.41 38.78 2.39
N LYS A 2 -13.35 38.38 3.26
CA LYS A 2 -13.38 38.81 4.66
C LYS A 2 -12.21 38.17 5.42
N LYS A 3 -11.36 38.98 6.06
CA LYS A 3 -10.27 38.48 6.94
C LYS A 3 -10.91 37.77 8.15
N ALA A 4 -10.58 36.49 8.33
CA ALA A 4 -11.00 35.74 9.50
C ALA A 4 -10.38 36.36 10.77
N ARG A 5 -11.16 36.44 11.85
CA ARG A 5 -10.65 36.92 13.16
C ARG A 5 -9.54 35.97 13.63
N PRO A 6 -8.40 36.48 14.13
CA PRO A 6 -7.38 35.64 14.72
C PRO A 6 -7.99 34.91 15.92
N GLN A 7 -7.97 33.57 15.88
CA GLN A 7 -8.42 32.71 16.96
C GLN A 7 -7.22 32.03 17.62
N PRO A 8 -7.26 31.79 18.94
CA PRO A 8 -6.24 30.98 19.60
C PRO A 8 -6.14 29.59 18.98
N ALA A 9 -4.91 29.11 18.73
CA ALA A 9 -4.67 27.81 18.10
C ALA A 9 -5.34 26.66 18.87
N SER A 10 -5.28 26.67 20.20
CA SER A 10 -5.93 25.67 21.05
C SER A 10 -7.45 25.60 20.84
N ARG A 11 -8.14 26.74 20.74
CA ARG A 11 -9.58 26.78 20.46
C ARG A 11 -9.89 26.28 19.06
N PHE A 12 -9.08 26.65 18.07
CA PHE A 12 -9.25 26.17 16.70
C PHE A 12 -9.07 24.65 16.62
N VAL A 13 -8.01 24.11 17.23
CA VAL A 13 -7.74 22.67 17.29
C VAL A 13 -8.90 21.94 17.95
N VAL A 14 -9.30 22.32 19.18
CA VAL A 14 -10.40 21.65 19.90
C VAL A 14 -11.73 21.73 19.14
N ALA A 15 -12.06 22.90 18.58
CA ALA A 15 -13.32 23.07 17.84
C ALA A 15 -13.34 22.31 16.51
N THR A 16 -12.17 22.02 15.94
CA THR A 16 -12.03 21.27 14.69
C THR A 16 -11.97 19.77 14.96
N THR A 17 -11.24 19.33 16.00
CA THR A 17 -11.17 17.93 16.40
C THR A 17 -12.52 17.40 16.89
N LEU A 18 -13.31 18.21 17.61
CA LEU A 18 -14.67 17.84 18.01
C LEU A 18 -15.66 17.69 16.83
N LYS A 19 -15.30 18.18 15.64
CA LYS A 19 -16.12 18.00 14.42
C LYS A 19 -15.73 16.76 13.62
N LEU A 20 -14.60 16.14 13.94
CA LEU A 20 -14.14 14.93 13.27
C LEU A 20 -15.08 13.77 13.61
N ARG A 21 -15.39 12.97 12.60
CA ARG A 21 -16.23 11.79 12.71
C ARG A 21 -15.35 10.56 12.93
N SER A 22 -15.97 9.45 13.35
CA SER A 22 -15.28 8.15 13.44
C SER A 22 -14.57 7.76 12.14
N LYS A 23 -15.16 8.09 10.98
CA LYS A 23 -14.57 7.87 9.66
C LYS A 23 -13.21 8.57 9.47
N ASP A 24 -13.03 9.74 10.07
CA ASP A 24 -11.77 10.49 9.97
C ASP A 24 -10.68 9.81 10.81
N ALA A 25 -11.06 9.26 11.97
CA ALA A 25 -10.16 8.46 12.79
C ALA A 25 -9.75 7.15 12.08
N ASP A 26 -10.71 6.48 11.42
CA ASP A 26 -10.44 5.27 10.62
C ASP A 26 -9.47 5.57 9.47
N ALA A 27 -9.62 6.73 8.80
CA ALA A 27 -8.72 7.15 7.73
C ALA A 27 -7.29 7.41 8.24
N VAL A 28 -7.14 8.09 9.39
CA VAL A 28 -5.81 8.30 10.00
C VAL A 28 -5.18 6.97 10.42
N ALA A 29 -5.96 6.07 11.03
CA ALA A 29 -5.49 4.74 11.38
C ALA A 29 -5.07 3.93 10.14
N LEU A 30 -5.78 4.08 9.02
CA LEU A 30 -5.41 3.46 7.74
C LEU A 30 -4.09 4.01 7.20
N VAL A 31 -3.89 5.32 7.24
CA VAL A 31 -2.64 5.98 6.81
C VAL A 31 -1.47 5.48 7.65
N GLN A 32 -1.61 5.52 8.98
CA GLN A 32 -0.56 5.07 9.90
C GLN A 32 -0.29 3.56 9.75
N GLY A 33 -1.34 2.75 9.64
CA GLY A 33 -1.24 1.31 9.37
C GLY A 33 -0.50 1.00 8.08
N SER A 34 -0.82 1.74 7.02
CA SER A 34 -0.16 1.63 5.72
C SER A 34 1.32 2.04 5.78
N ALA A 35 1.63 3.12 6.51
CA ALA A 35 3.00 3.56 6.76
C ALA A 35 3.84 2.49 7.47
N MET A 36 3.28 1.85 8.50
CA MET A 36 3.94 0.76 9.21
C MET A 36 4.18 -0.45 8.29
N ARG A 37 3.18 -0.83 7.48
CA ARG A 37 3.34 -1.92 6.50
C ARG A 37 4.43 -1.60 5.48
N LEU A 38 4.46 -0.38 4.95
CA LEU A 38 5.54 0.08 4.07
C LEU A 38 6.90 -0.09 4.76
N ARG A 39 7.05 0.42 5.99
CA ARG A 39 8.31 0.32 6.75
C ARG A 39 8.75 -1.13 7.00
N SER A 40 7.81 -2.03 7.32
CA SER A 40 8.13 -3.45 7.56
C SER A 40 8.59 -4.18 6.30
N HIS A 41 8.11 -3.79 5.12
CA HIS A 41 8.38 -4.48 3.86
C HIS A 41 9.42 -3.77 2.97
N PHE A 42 9.69 -2.48 3.18
CA PHE A 42 10.61 -1.69 2.37
C PHE A 42 11.95 -1.41 3.05
N ASP A 43 12.96 -2.11 2.57
CA ASP A 43 14.36 -1.72 2.76
C ASP A 43 14.73 -0.57 1.81
N ALA A 44 15.67 0.28 2.24
CA ALA A 44 16.17 1.41 1.43
C ALA A 44 16.70 0.99 0.06
N SER A 45 17.37 -0.15 0.01
CA SER A 45 17.84 -0.74 -1.24
C SER A 45 16.69 -1.06 -2.19
N THR A 46 15.58 -1.61 -1.68
CA THR A 46 14.43 -2.00 -2.49
C THR A 46 13.68 -0.78 -3.03
N VAL A 47 13.48 0.27 -2.22
CA VAL A 47 12.85 1.51 -2.72
C VAL A 47 13.72 2.16 -3.78
N PHE A 48 15.04 2.19 -3.58
CA PHE A 48 15.96 2.79 -4.54
C PHE A 48 15.96 2.03 -5.88
N ARG A 49 15.95 0.70 -5.85
CA ARG A 49 15.82 -0.14 -7.04
C ARG A 49 14.50 0.08 -7.76
N ALA A 50 13.39 0.13 -7.03
CA ALA A 50 12.06 0.36 -7.58
C ALA A 50 11.92 1.76 -8.19
N ALA A 51 12.53 2.78 -7.58
CA ALA A 51 12.51 4.16 -8.08
C ALA A 51 13.53 4.41 -9.20
N SER A 52 14.42 3.46 -9.50
CA SER A 52 15.48 3.61 -10.49
C SER A 52 14.92 3.75 -11.91
N ASP A 53 15.67 4.48 -12.75
CA ASP A 53 15.41 4.55 -14.20
C ASP A 53 15.73 3.25 -14.93
N ASP A 54 16.63 2.45 -14.36
CA ASP A 54 17.07 1.17 -14.90
C ASP A 54 16.00 0.09 -14.75
N GLU A 55 15.59 -0.53 -15.86
CA GLU A 55 14.59 -1.60 -15.90
C GLU A 55 15.11 -2.89 -15.25
N ASP A 56 16.40 -3.19 -15.39
CA ASP A 56 17.03 -4.36 -14.77
C ASP A 56 17.09 -4.21 -13.25
N ALA A 57 17.25 -2.97 -12.75
CA ALA A 57 17.17 -2.71 -11.32
C ALA A 57 15.74 -2.95 -10.78
N ARG A 58 14.72 -2.56 -11.55
CA ARG A 58 13.29 -2.72 -11.19
C ARG A 58 12.82 -4.18 -11.26
N SER A 59 13.30 -4.96 -12.24
CA SER A 59 12.94 -6.38 -12.37
C SER A 59 13.41 -7.22 -11.19
N CYS A 60 14.45 -6.75 -10.50
CA CYS A 60 14.99 -7.41 -9.32
C CYS A 60 14.32 -6.98 -8.00
N VAL A 61 13.25 -6.18 -8.05
CA VAL A 61 12.43 -5.88 -6.85
C VAL A 61 11.69 -7.16 -6.49
N PRO A 62 11.73 -7.61 -5.22
CA PRO A 62 11.01 -8.79 -4.80
C PRO A 62 9.51 -8.67 -5.07
N GLU A 63 8.95 -9.76 -5.54
CA GLU A 63 7.57 -9.86 -5.96
C GLU A 63 6.58 -9.66 -4.79
N GLU A 64 6.96 -10.12 -3.60
CA GLU A 64 6.22 -9.96 -2.36
C GLU A 64 6.08 -8.48 -1.97
N VAL A 65 7.13 -7.70 -2.25
CA VAL A 65 7.14 -6.26 -2.00
C VAL A 65 6.16 -5.56 -2.94
N ARG A 66 6.13 -5.96 -4.21
CA ARG A 66 5.18 -5.43 -5.20
C ARG A 66 3.74 -5.77 -4.84
N GLU A 67 3.46 -6.98 -4.38
CA GLU A 67 2.13 -7.36 -3.88
C GLU A 67 1.71 -6.49 -2.69
N SER A 68 2.59 -6.31 -1.71
CA SER A 68 2.29 -5.51 -0.52
C SER A 68 1.97 -4.05 -0.86
N LEU A 69 2.70 -3.45 -1.81
CA LEU A 69 2.40 -2.12 -2.34
C LEU A 69 1.04 -2.07 -3.00
N GLY A 70 0.73 -3.05 -3.84
CA GLY A 70 -0.56 -3.13 -4.52
C GLY A 70 -1.71 -3.11 -3.53
N TRP A 71 -1.61 -3.86 -2.43
CA TRP A 71 -2.60 -3.84 -1.36
C TRP A 71 -2.69 -2.48 -0.66
N ILE A 72 -1.56 -1.87 -0.32
CA ILE A 72 -1.53 -0.56 0.34
C ILE A 72 -2.18 0.52 -0.53
N VAL A 73 -1.81 0.56 -1.82
CA VAL A 73 -2.35 1.53 -2.77
C VAL A 73 -3.85 1.27 -3.04
N LYS A 74 -4.27 -0.01 -3.09
CA LYS A 74 -5.69 -0.36 -3.19
C LYS A 74 -6.51 0.13 -2.00
N ASP A 75 -5.97 -0.02 -0.80
CA ASP A 75 -6.63 0.41 0.45
C ASP A 75 -6.73 1.94 0.51
N LEU A 76 -5.68 2.65 0.10
CA LEU A 76 -5.59 4.11 0.14
C LEU A 76 -6.31 4.83 -1.03
N ARG A 77 -6.54 4.15 -2.16
CA ARG A 77 -7.23 4.67 -3.36
C ARG A 77 -6.60 5.97 -3.85
N ASP A 78 -7.42 6.93 -4.30
CA ASP A 78 -6.98 8.18 -4.94
C ASP A 78 -6.07 9.05 -4.05
N ASP A 79 -6.21 8.95 -2.72
CA ASP A 79 -5.47 9.79 -1.76
C ASP A 79 -4.09 9.22 -1.38
N TRP A 80 -3.66 8.12 -1.99
CA TRP A 80 -2.45 7.39 -1.58
C TRP A 80 -1.18 8.27 -1.55
N ARG A 81 -1.02 9.20 -2.51
CA ARG A 81 0.13 10.12 -2.55
C ARG A 81 0.16 11.06 -1.35
N GLY A 82 -0.99 11.60 -0.96
CA GLY A 82 -1.13 12.44 0.23
C GLY A 82 -0.86 11.64 1.51
N CYS A 83 -1.33 10.39 1.54
CA CYS A 83 -1.11 9.48 2.67
C CYS A 83 0.38 9.14 2.85
N VAL A 84 1.13 8.93 1.76
CA VAL A 84 2.59 8.69 1.80
C VAL A 84 3.33 9.92 2.32
N LEU A 85 2.97 11.12 1.86
CA LEU A 85 3.56 12.37 2.34
C LEU A 85 3.31 12.60 3.83
N VAL A 86 2.08 12.37 4.29
CA VAL A 86 1.73 12.48 5.71
C VAL A 86 2.46 11.42 6.53
N ALA A 87 2.51 10.18 6.03
CA ALA A 87 3.20 9.08 6.67
C ALA A 87 4.70 9.34 6.87
N SER A 88 5.38 10.02 5.92
CA SER A 88 6.80 10.33 6.06
C SER A 88 7.11 11.36 7.14
N THR A 89 6.12 12.15 7.55
CA THR A 89 6.29 13.10 8.67
C THR A 89 6.28 12.41 10.03
N PHE A 90 5.65 11.25 10.15
CA PHE A 90 5.58 10.47 11.40
C PHE A 90 6.81 9.59 11.64
N GLY A 91 7.73 9.51 10.68
CA GLY A 91 8.99 8.79 10.80
C GLY A 91 9.48 8.29 9.44
N SER A 92 10.61 7.60 9.42
CA SER A 92 11.14 7.03 8.18
C SER A 92 10.13 6.07 7.56
N LEU A 93 9.89 6.21 6.25
CA LEU A 93 9.09 5.24 5.50
C LEU A 93 9.89 3.99 5.12
N VAL A 94 11.21 4.05 5.29
CA VAL A 94 12.16 3.16 4.65
C VAL A 94 13.22 2.71 5.65
N GLY A 95 13.46 1.40 5.70
CA GLY A 95 14.47 0.78 6.56
C GLY A 95 13.89 -0.08 7.68
N LYS A 96 14.61 -1.16 8.00
CA LYS A 96 14.31 -2.04 9.14
C LYS A 96 14.47 -1.25 10.42
N GLN A 97 13.41 -1.14 11.21
CA GLN A 97 13.60 -0.87 12.63
C GLN A 97 14.45 -2.01 13.18
N GLN A 98 15.68 -1.70 13.61
CA GLN A 98 16.21 -2.44 14.75
C GLN A 98 15.15 -2.30 15.84
N GLN A 99 14.73 -3.44 16.39
CA GLN A 99 13.85 -3.49 17.55
C GLN A 99 14.40 -2.55 18.63
N GLU A 100 13.77 -1.41 18.74
CA GLU A 100 13.67 -0.67 19.99
C GLU A 100 12.21 -0.19 20.00
N GLU A 101 11.47 -0.64 21.01
CA GLU A 101 10.17 -0.11 21.39
C GLU A 101 10.35 1.34 21.87
N ASP A 102 10.94 2.20 21.05
CA ASP A 102 11.17 3.57 21.40
C ASP A 102 9.94 4.38 21.01
N ALA A 103 9.36 4.96 22.05
CA ALA A 103 8.41 6.04 21.96
C ALA A 103 8.80 6.96 20.80
N VAL A 104 7.86 7.21 19.88
CA VAL A 104 8.06 8.19 18.81
C VAL A 104 8.47 9.50 19.48
N ASP A 105 9.74 9.85 19.37
CA ASP A 105 10.25 11.06 19.99
C ASP A 105 9.75 12.25 19.17
N PHE A 106 8.65 12.84 19.63
CA PHE A 106 8.12 14.09 19.07
C PHE A 106 8.99 15.31 19.41
N SER A 107 10.10 15.12 20.16
CA SER A 107 10.95 16.23 20.61
C SER A 107 11.83 16.81 19.49
N GLU A 108 12.19 16.01 18.48
CA GLU A 108 12.96 16.49 17.34
C GLU A 108 12.08 16.56 16.07
N PRO A 109 11.84 17.77 15.53
CA PRO A 109 11.15 17.89 14.25
C PRO A 109 12.01 17.22 13.19
N ARG A 110 11.46 16.18 12.57
CA ARG A 110 12.06 15.57 11.39
C ARG A 110 12.29 16.66 10.35
N ASP A 111 13.46 16.64 9.74
CA ASP A 111 13.76 17.53 8.62
C ASP A 111 12.72 17.30 7.52
N ALA A 112 11.94 18.34 7.24
CA ALA A 112 10.86 18.30 6.26
C ALA A 112 11.40 17.98 4.85
N ASP A 113 12.63 18.41 4.55
CA ASP A 113 13.27 18.12 3.27
C ASP A 113 13.56 16.63 3.16
N VAL A 114 14.11 16.01 4.21
CA VAL A 114 14.37 14.56 4.27
C VAL A 114 13.07 13.76 4.15
N ALA A 115 12.04 14.14 4.91
CA ALA A 115 10.74 13.49 4.86
C ALA A 115 10.08 13.61 3.47
N SER A 116 10.25 14.75 2.80
CA SER A 116 9.71 14.98 1.46
C SER A 116 10.45 14.17 0.39
N GLU A 117 11.78 14.04 0.49
CA GLU A 117 12.58 13.26 -0.45
C GLU A 117 12.28 11.76 -0.36
N GLU A 118 12.12 11.22 0.86
CA GLU A 118 11.70 9.84 1.04
C GLU A 118 10.31 9.57 0.48
N ALA A 119 9.35 10.45 0.75
CA ALA A 119 8.01 10.33 0.19
C ALA A 119 8.05 10.36 -1.35
N ARG A 120 8.85 11.25 -1.94
CA ARG A 120 9.07 11.30 -3.40
C ARG A 120 9.69 10.01 -3.93
N LEU A 121 10.64 9.42 -3.21
CA LEU A 121 11.26 8.15 -3.58
C LEU A 121 10.23 7.01 -3.59
N VAL A 122 9.40 6.90 -2.54
CA VAL A 122 8.34 5.89 -2.44
C VAL A 122 7.26 6.09 -3.50
N ILE A 123 6.82 7.34 -3.72
CA ILE A 123 5.86 7.67 -4.77
C ILE A 123 6.39 7.25 -6.15
N ARG A 124 7.64 7.63 -6.46
CA ARG A 124 8.28 7.22 -7.71
C ARG A 124 8.39 5.70 -7.85
N ALA A 125 8.74 4.99 -6.78
CA ALA A 125 8.81 3.53 -6.78
C ALA A 125 7.44 2.91 -7.14
N ILE A 126 6.35 3.37 -6.53
CA ILE A 126 5.00 2.86 -6.80
C ILE A 126 4.59 3.13 -8.26
N GLU A 127 4.84 4.35 -8.75
CA GLU A 127 4.53 4.73 -10.13
C GLU A 127 5.33 3.90 -11.14
N ARG A 128 6.63 3.70 -10.89
CA ARG A 128 7.55 2.93 -11.75
C ARG A 128 7.24 1.44 -11.78
N LEU A 129 6.67 0.91 -10.70
CA LEU A 129 6.19 -0.46 -10.65
C LEU A 129 4.83 -0.65 -11.34
N GLY A 130 4.27 0.42 -11.93
CA GLY A 130 2.99 0.39 -12.63
C GLY A 130 1.80 0.21 -11.70
N LEU A 131 1.96 0.43 -10.39
CA LEU A 131 0.88 0.24 -9.41
C LEU A 131 0.04 1.50 -9.21
N ASP A 132 0.32 2.58 -9.93
CA ASP A 132 -0.53 3.76 -9.94
C ASP A 132 -1.91 3.39 -10.51
N SER A 133 -2.97 3.76 -9.80
CA SER A 133 -4.35 3.41 -10.14
C SER A 133 -4.71 1.92 -10.00
N CYS A 134 -3.96 1.11 -9.25
CA CYS A 134 -4.29 -0.31 -9.05
C CYS A 134 -5.64 -0.54 -8.34
N TRP A 135 -6.21 0.48 -7.68
CA TRP A 135 -7.55 0.42 -7.10
C TRP A 135 -8.66 0.37 -8.16
N GLU A 136 -8.39 0.80 -9.39
CA GLU A 136 -9.34 0.76 -10.52
C GLU A 136 -9.26 -0.54 -11.32
N TRP A 137 -8.24 -1.37 -11.07
CA TRP A 137 -8.02 -2.58 -11.83
C TRP A 137 -9.16 -3.58 -11.66
N ARG A 138 -9.64 -4.08 -12.80
CA ARG A 138 -10.62 -5.15 -12.82
C ARG A 138 -9.91 -6.48 -12.54
N PRO A 139 -10.53 -7.36 -11.73
CA PRO A 139 -10.04 -8.74 -11.60
C PRO A 139 -9.93 -9.39 -12.99
N MET A 140 -8.80 -10.05 -13.27
CA MET A 140 -8.59 -10.80 -14.50
C MET A 140 -9.53 -12.02 -14.61
N LEU A 141 -9.95 -12.56 -13.46
CA LEU A 141 -10.89 -13.66 -13.37
C LEU A 141 -12.14 -13.21 -12.65
N ASP A 142 -13.30 -13.51 -13.24
CA ASP A 142 -14.60 -13.35 -12.58
C ASP A 142 -14.88 -14.53 -11.65
N GLY A 143 -15.80 -14.34 -10.69
CA GLY A 143 -16.22 -15.38 -9.76
C GLY A 143 -16.62 -16.71 -10.42
N PRO A 144 -17.41 -16.73 -11.51
CA PRO A 144 -17.75 -17.95 -12.23
C PRO A 144 -16.55 -18.68 -12.83
N LYS A 145 -15.66 -17.95 -13.53
CA LYS A 145 -14.42 -18.52 -14.10
C LYS A 145 -13.51 -19.08 -13.01
N MET A 146 -13.41 -18.35 -11.89
CA MET A 146 -12.63 -18.81 -10.73
C MET A 146 -13.20 -20.11 -10.14
N MET A 147 -14.53 -20.23 -10.02
CA MET A 147 -15.16 -21.47 -9.58
C MET A 147 -14.88 -22.64 -10.53
N GLU A 148 -14.92 -22.41 -11.84
CA GLU A 148 -14.55 -23.42 -12.85
C GLU A 148 -13.09 -23.85 -12.73
N VAL A 149 -12.17 -22.88 -12.60
CA VAL A 149 -10.73 -23.14 -12.43
C VAL A 149 -10.43 -23.95 -11.18
N LEU A 150 -11.15 -23.69 -10.08
CA LEU A 150 -10.98 -24.34 -8.79
C LEU A 150 -11.84 -25.62 -8.63
N GLY A 151 -12.68 -25.97 -9.61
CA GLY A 151 -13.62 -27.08 -9.51
C GLY A 151 -14.68 -26.92 -8.40
N MET A 152 -15.02 -25.68 -8.03
CA MET A 152 -15.99 -25.39 -6.97
C MET A 152 -17.41 -25.35 -7.51
N GLU A 153 -18.33 -26.08 -6.88
CA GLU A 153 -19.76 -26.06 -7.26
C GLU A 153 -20.55 -24.92 -6.60
N LYS A 154 -20.05 -24.36 -5.50
CA LYS A 154 -20.76 -23.34 -4.71
C LYS A 154 -19.84 -22.18 -4.33
N PRO A 155 -20.33 -20.93 -4.42
CA PRO A 155 -19.60 -19.78 -3.90
C PRO A 155 -19.50 -19.86 -2.38
N GLY A 156 -18.29 -19.72 -1.86
CA GLY A 156 -18.00 -19.79 -0.43
C GLY A 156 -16.84 -18.89 -0.01
N LYS A 157 -16.44 -18.97 1.26
CA LYS A 157 -15.29 -18.22 1.81
C LYS A 157 -14.00 -18.51 1.03
N GLU A 158 -13.84 -19.74 0.54
CA GLU A 158 -12.71 -20.17 -0.27
C GLU A 158 -12.61 -19.43 -1.60
N LEU A 159 -13.76 -19.17 -2.27
CA LEU A 159 -13.81 -18.35 -3.47
C LEU A 159 -13.33 -16.93 -3.19
N GLY A 160 -13.74 -16.32 -2.07
CA GLY A 160 -13.27 -15.00 -1.67
C GLY A 160 -11.76 -14.94 -1.42
N LEU A 161 -11.19 -15.98 -0.80
CA LEU A 161 -9.75 -16.10 -0.60
C LEU A 161 -8.99 -16.31 -1.91
N ALA A 162 -9.53 -17.10 -2.84
CA ALA A 162 -8.94 -17.30 -4.15
C ALA A 162 -8.98 -16.03 -5.01
N MET A 163 -10.10 -15.31 -5.01
CA MET A 163 -10.21 -14.00 -5.66
C MET A 163 -9.23 -12.98 -5.07
N ARG A 164 -9.03 -13.00 -3.74
CA ARG A 164 -8.02 -12.15 -3.09
C ARG A 164 -6.60 -12.52 -3.53
N ARG A 165 -6.27 -13.82 -3.58
CA ARG A 165 -4.97 -14.31 -4.08
C ARG A 165 -4.75 -13.91 -5.54
N ALA A 166 -5.78 -14.04 -6.38
CA ALA A 166 -5.71 -13.62 -7.77
C ALA A 166 -5.43 -12.11 -7.90
N ALA A 167 -6.07 -11.26 -7.09
CA ALA A 167 -5.74 -9.85 -7.06
C ALA A 167 -4.30 -9.58 -6.58
N GLY A 168 -3.81 -10.33 -5.59
CA GLY A 168 -2.41 -10.27 -5.15
C GLY A 168 -1.42 -10.61 -6.28
N TRP A 169 -1.73 -11.65 -7.05
CA TRP A 169 -0.96 -12.05 -8.23
C TRP A 169 -0.94 -10.96 -9.30
N GLN A 170 -2.06 -10.27 -9.55
CA GLN A 170 -2.10 -9.12 -10.49
C GLN A 170 -1.15 -8.00 -10.08
N TYR A 171 -0.99 -7.74 -8.77
CA TYR A 171 -0.03 -6.74 -8.31
C TYR A 171 1.41 -7.22 -8.49
N ARG A 172 1.67 -8.52 -8.34
CA ARG A 172 2.99 -9.13 -8.60
C ARG A 172 3.36 -9.05 -10.09
N PHE A 173 2.41 -9.35 -10.96
CA PHE A 173 2.59 -9.43 -12.41
C PHE A 173 1.56 -8.54 -13.13
N PRO A 174 1.77 -7.22 -13.19
CA PRO A 174 0.84 -6.30 -13.83
C PRO A 174 0.65 -6.58 -15.32
N ASP A 175 1.71 -7.07 -15.99
CA ASP A 175 1.69 -7.46 -17.41
C ASP A 175 1.35 -8.94 -17.64
N GLY A 176 1.03 -9.68 -16.58
CA GLY A 176 0.73 -11.10 -16.64
C GLY A 176 -0.62 -11.38 -17.32
N THR A 177 -0.75 -12.54 -17.96
CA THR A 177 -1.98 -12.90 -18.68
C THR A 177 -2.97 -13.70 -17.82
N GLU A 178 -4.22 -13.76 -18.25
CA GLU A 178 -5.26 -14.59 -17.60
C GLU A 178 -4.84 -16.08 -17.57
N GLU A 179 -4.17 -16.58 -18.62
CA GLU A 179 -3.71 -17.97 -18.69
C GLU A 179 -2.60 -18.26 -17.67
N GLU A 180 -1.67 -17.32 -17.46
CA GLU A 180 -0.59 -17.44 -16.48
C GLU A 180 -1.14 -17.45 -15.05
N LEU A 181 -2.13 -16.58 -14.77
CA LEU A 181 -2.84 -16.56 -13.50
C LEU A 181 -3.54 -17.90 -13.24
N VAL A 182 -4.25 -18.44 -14.23
CA VAL A 182 -4.94 -19.74 -14.10
C VAL A 182 -3.93 -20.86 -13.82
N LYS A 183 -2.79 -20.86 -14.52
CA LYS A 183 -1.72 -21.84 -14.30
C LYS A 183 -1.15 -21.74 -12.89
N TRP A 184 -0.93 -20.52 -12.39
CA TRP A 184 -0.43 -20.27 -11.04
C TRP A 184 -1.42 -20.73 -9.97
N ILE A 185 -2.71 -20.40 -10.12
CA ILE A 185 -3.76 -20.82 -9.18
C ILE A 185 -3.86 -22.36 -9.10
N LYS A 186 -3.81 -23.04 -10.25
CA LYS A 186 -3.84 -24.52 -10.29
C LYS A 186 -2.61 -25.15 -9.63
N ALA A 187 -1.43 -24.53 -9.79
CA ALA A 187 -0.21 -25.00 -9.12
C ALA A 187 -0.27 -24.80 -7.61
N ASP A 188 -0.81 -23.66 -7.13
CA ASP A 188 -0.99 -23.34 -5.71
C ASP A 188 -1.95 -24.33 -5.02
N GLN A 189 -3.03 -24.76 -5.72
CA GLN A 189 -3.93 -25.79 -5.20
C GLN A 189 -3.26 -27.16 -5.03
N GLY A 190 -2.32 -27.52 -5.91
CA GLY A 190 -1.56 -28.76 -5.81
C GLY A 190 -0.65 -28.81 -4.57
N GLN A 191 -0.23 -27.66 -4.05
CA GLN A 191 0.57 -27.55 -2.83
C GLN A 191 -0.28 -27.55 -1.55
N GLN A 192 -1.57 -27.20 -1.61
CA GLN A 192 -2.48 -27.20 -0.46
C GLN A 192 -3.15 -28.57 -0.19
N GLN A 193 -3.01 -29.53 -1.11
CA GLN A 193 -3.56 -30.89 -0.98
C GLN A 193 -2.51 -31.96 -0.62
N GLN A 194 -1.25 -31.56 -0.38
CA GLN A 194 -0.19 -32.39 0.22
C GLN A 194 0.03 -32.00 1.68
#